data_AF-A0A2P2DC74-F1
#
_entry.id   AF-A0A2P2DC74-F1
#
_cell.length_a   1.000
_cell.length_b   1.000
_cell.length_c   1.000
_cell.angle_alpha   90.00
_cell.angle_beta   90.00
_cell.angle_gamma   90.00
#
_symmetry.space_group_name_H-M   'P 1'
#
loop_
_entity.id
_entity.type
_entity.pdbx_description
1 polymer ?
#
loop_
_entity_poly.entity_id
_entity_poly.type
_entity_poly.pdbx_seq_one_letter_code
_entity_poly.pdbx_strand_id
1 'polypeptide(L)'
;MARNEKEEAIHIGFREALALILPYLQKKIWNQFKSVIWIVLYLSVFQLLVLRIPIKEAGIITIGICAVILGLTFFLEGLFLGLMPLGEALGLKLPQKLGMFSILIFSVLLGMGATLAEPAISILKACGSKVAPWDAPLLYYLLNGGSDTLYLSIAIGVGISVVFGMFRFLYGFSLSKILVPSVLLLLAVSIYAYFDENLQHISGLAWDSGAVTTGPVTVPLVVALGIGISKVSEKNEQSSAYGVVTLASLFPILAVFLVGIYFSNKVPKPMSEMEFFKQGVHTEESNFLLGNKAKQYKRQKIENQTQSIQNTTVKEFPSKLAGAFQLALRAILPLSIFLILFLYFILREKIAYPEELQLGIVFSILGLTIFNFGIMFGLNQLGDQVGGKLPSTFRSIELTDSIKFIKNFNPKSVYTAVNEEGKEEKFFYLKERKLYSGIPYHEENWNPTNKVYEYIPIHGPIFGKEDNLLGYVIVLAFAFVLGYSATLAEPALSALGNAVEETTVGTFRKSLLIQSVAIGVGFGTLTGILKIVLEIPLIWILVPIYIFLLILNTISKSEFIEIAWDSAGVTTGPITVPLIIAMGLGIGNQLGTIDGFGILACASAFPILSVLIMGIIVENSRKLSVNDSESKTK
;
A
#
# COMPACT_ATOMS: atom_id res chain seq x y z
N MET A 1 25.35 -21.88 28.63
CA MET A 1 26.67 -22.43 28.25
C MET A 1 27.50 -21.27 27.71
N ALA A 2 28.60 -20.93 28.38
CA ALA A 2 29.50 -19.85 27.99
C ALA A 2 30.38 -20.32 26.83
N ARG A 3 30.18 -19.75 25.63
CA ARG A 3 31.02 -20.00 24.46
C ARG A 3 32.01 -18.83 24.37
N ASN A 4 33.20 -19.06 24.93
CA ASN A 4 34.27 -18.08 25.07
C ASN A 4 35.51 -18.57 24.29
N GLU A 5 35.30 -19.05 23.07
CA GLU A 5 36.36 -19.32 22.11
C GLU A 5 36.33 -18.17 21.11
N LYS A 6 37.44 -17.41 21.02
CA LYS A 6 37.69 -16.50 19.91
C LYS A 6 37.60 -17.34 18.64
N GLU A 7 36.52 -17.17 17.87
CA GLU A 7 36.39 -17.79 16.55
C GLU A 7 37.61 -17.36 15.74
N GLU A 8 38.46 -18.32 15.40
CA GLU A 8 39.56 -18.09 14.47
C GLU A 8 38.95 -17.60 13.15
N ALA A 9 39.26 -16.37 12.77
CA ALA A 9 38.79 -15.80 11.51
C ALA A 9 39.27 -16.70 10.36
N ILE A 10 38.34 -17.46 9.79
CA ILE A 10 38.64 -18.36 8.67
C ILE A 10 39.00 -17.46 7.50
N HIS A 11 40.27 -17.45 7.09
CA HIS A 11 40.71 -16.76 5.88
C HIS A 11 40.23 -17.53 4.65
N ILE A 12 39.00 -17.24 4.24
CA ILE A 12 38.39 -17.78 3.03
C ILE A 12 38.89 -16.96 1.83
N GLY A 13 39.39 -17.60 0.77
CA GLY A 13 39.81 -16.89 -0.44
C GLY A 13 38.62 -16.22 -1.14
N PHE A 14 38.83 -15.13 -1.89
CA PHE A 14 37.74 -14.41 -2.60
C PHE A 14 36.87 -15.34 -3.46
N ARG A 15 37.47 -16.34 -4.10
CA ARG A 15 36.75 -17.35 -4.90
C ARG A 15 35.89 -18.28 -4.05
N GLU A 16 36.39 -18.71 -2.89
CA GLU A 16 35.66 -19.57 -1.96
C GLU A 16 34.52 -18.80 -1.28
N ALA A 17 34.75 -17.53 -0.93
CA ALA A 17 33.70 -16.64 -0.41
C ALA A 17 32.58 -16.44 -1.44
N LEU A 18 32.94 -16.20 -2.71
CA LEU A 18 31.96 -16.14 -3.81
C LEU A 18 31.22 -17.47 -4.00
N ALA A 19 31.92 -18.61 -3.88
CA ALA A 19 31.30 -19.92 -4.00
C ALA A 19 30.27 -20.21 -2.89
N LEU A 20 30.44 -19.63 -1.71
CA LEU A 20 29.50 -19.73 -0.59
C LEU A 20 28.34 -18.73 -0.70
N ILE A 21 28.63 -17.48 -1.09
CA ILE A 21 27.63 -16.41 -1.13
C ILE A 21 26.72 -16.51 -2.37
N LEU A 22 27.27 -16.92 -3.53
CA LEU A 22 26.52 -16.91 -4.79
C LEU A 22 25.29 -17.84 -4.76
N PRO A 23 25.36 -19.09 -4.27
CA PRO A 23 24.18 -19.95 -4.15
C PRO A 23 23.13 -19.38 -3.19
N TYR A 24 23.57 -18.74 -2.11
CA TYR A 24 22.68 -18.08 -1.14
C TYR A 24 21.92 -16.92 -1.79
N LEU A 25 22.66 -16.01 -2.42
CA LEU A 25 22.10 -14.84 -3.11
C LEU A 25 21.18 -15.28 -4.25
N GLN A 26 21.59 -16.28 -5.05
CA GLN A 26 20.79 -16.82 -6.14
C GLN A 26 19.47 -17.38 -5.62
N LYS A 27 19.48 -18.14 -4.52
CA LYS A 27 18.26 -18.68 -3.92
C LYS A 27 17.31 -17.56 -3.47
N LYS A 28 17.84 -16.50 -2.84
CA LYS A 28 17.05 -15.35 -2.38
C LYS A 28 16.44 -14.56 -3.54
N ILE A 29 17.25 -14.23 -4.56
CA ILE A 29 16.78 -13.55 -5.78
C ILE A 29 15.74 -14.41 -6.50
N TRP A 30 15.95 -15.72 -6.61
CA TRP A 30 15.01 -16.63 -7.29
C TRP A 30 13.66 -16.70 -6.58
N ASN A 31 13.66 -16.69 -5.24
CA ASN A 31 12.42 -16.61 -4.46
C ASN A 31 11.68 -15.30 -4.74
N GLN A 32 12.39 -14.15 -4.76
CA GLN A 32 11.76 -12.86 -5.06
C GLN A 32 11.29 -12.75 -6.52
N PHE A 33 12.05 -13.30 -7.46
CA PHE A 33 11.66 -13.38 -8.86
C PHE A 33 10.35 -14.17 -9.01
N LYS A 34 10.24 -15.35 -8.38
CA LYS A 34 9.02 -16.16 -8.40
C LYS A 34 7.82 -15.41 -7.82
N SER A 35 8.01 -14.63 -6.76
CA SER A 35 6.95 -13.82 -6.17
C SER A 35 6.45 -12.74 -7.14
N VAL A 36 7.35 -11.97 -7.75
CA VAL A 36 6.98 -10.80 -8.58
C VAL A 36 6.54 -11.18 -9.99
N ILE A 37 7.15 -12.20 -10.61
CA ILE A 37 6.94 -12.53 -12.03
C ILE A 37 5.50 -12.90 -12.35
N TRP A 38 4.79 -13.57 -11.42
CA TRP A 38 3.40 -13.97 -11.65
C TRP A 38 2.46 -12.78 -11.77
N ILE A 39 2.64 -11.77 -10.91
CA ILE A 39 1.86 -10.53 -10.95
C ILE A 39 2.15 -9.78 -12.23
N VAL A 40 3.44 -9.62 -12.58
CA VAL A 40 3.88 -8.90 -13.78
C VAL A 40 3.36 -9.57 -15.04
N LEU A 41 3.47 -10.90 -15.13
CA LEU A 41 2.97 -11.69 -16.24
C LEU A 41 1.45 -11.54 -16.35
N TYR A 42 0.74 -11.67 -15.23
CA TYR A 42 -0.71 -11.51 -15.18
C TYR A 42 -1.15 -10.15 -15.71
N LEU A 43 -0.57 -9.07 -15.19
CA LEU A 43 -0.87 -7.70 -15.63
C LEU A 43 -0.53 -7.47 -17.10
N SER A 44 0.63 -7.97 -17.56
CA SER A 44 1.07 -7.82 -18.94
C SER A 44 0.17 -8.58 -19.91
N VAL A 45 -0.18 -9.83 -19.57
CA VAL A 45 -1.10 -10.67 -20.37
C VAL A 45 -2.49 -10.04 -20.40
N PHE A 46 -2.99 -9.56 -19.27
CA PHE A 46 -4.28 -8.89 -19.21
C PHE A 46 -4.30 -7.63 -20.09
N GLN A 47 -3.29 -6.78 -19.98
CA GLN A 47 -3.20 -5.57 -20.79
C GLN A 47 -3.09 -5.87 -22.30
N LEU A 48 -2.28 -6.86 -22.68
CA LEU A 48 -2.04 -7.17 -24.10
C LEU A 48 -3.17 -7.98 -24.74
N LEU A 49 -3.71 -8.99 -24.05
CA LEU A 49 -4.71 -9.90 -24.62
C LEU A 49 -6.14 -9.45 -24.34
N VAL A 50 -6.43 -9.02 -23.10
CA VAL A 50 -7.79 -8.64 -22.69
C VAL A 50 -8.06 -7.20 -23.09
N LEU A 51 -7.20 -6.24 -22.69
CA LEU A 51 -7.40 -4.83 -23.02
C LEU A 51 -7.03 -4.50 -24.48
N ARG A 52 -6.20 -5.33 -25.14
CA ARG A 52 -5.70 -5.12 -26.51
C ARG A 52 -4.99 -3.77 -26.70
N ILE A 53 -4.39 -3.24 -25.62
CA ILE A 53 -3.64 -1.98 -25.64
C ILE A 53 -2.15 -2.28 -25.40
N PRO A 54 -1.23 -1.79 -26.25
CA PRO A 54 0.19 -2.01 -26.02
C PRO A 54 0.68 -1.39 -24.70
N ILE A 55 1.66 -2.04 -24.07
CA ILE A 55 2.37 -1.51 -22.91
C ILE A 55 3.32 -0.42 -23.38
N LYS A 56 3.14 0.80 -22.87
CA LYS A 56 4.05 1.90 -23.17
C LYS A 56 5.28 1.80 -22.30
N GLU A 57 6.42 2.18 -22.86
CA GLU A 57 7.71 2.20 -22.14
C GLU A 57 8.08 0.83 -21.52
N ALA A 58 7.71 -0.27 -22.18
CA ALA A 58 7.93 -1.63 -21.67
C ALA A 58 9.38 -1.91 -21.23
N GLY A 59 10.38 -1.29 -21.87
CA GLY A 59 11.77 -1.37 -21.46
C GLY A 59 12.06 -0.73 -20.10
N ILE A 60 11.50 0.46 -19.84
CA ILE A 60 11.64 1.16 -18.55
C ILE A 60 10.94 0.37 -17.45
N ILE A 61 9.72 -0.12 -17.73
CA ILE A 61 8.95 -0.96 -16.80
C ILE A 61 9.73 -2.24 -16.46
N THR A 62 10.34 -2.90 -17.44
CA THR A 62 11.14 -4.12 -17.23
C THR A 62 12.35 -3.84 -16.34
N ILE A 63 13.10 -2.77 -16.62
CA ILE A 63 14.24 -2.35 -15.77
C ILE A 63 13.76 -2.01 -14.35
N GLY A 64 12.63 -1.31 -14.23
CA GLY A 64 12.00 -0.99 -12.95
C GLY A 64 11.63 -2.24 -12.16
N ILE A 65 11.01 -3.24 -12.78
CA ILE A 65 10.66 -4.52 -12.15
C ILE A 65 11.91 -5.30 -11.73
N CYS A 66 12.97 -5.34 -12.56
CA CYS A 66 14.25 -5.94 -12.18
C CYS A 66 14.85 -5.23 -10.95
N ALA A 67 14.79 -3.90 -10.90
CA ALA A 67 15.22 -3.13 -9.74
C ALA A 67 14.35 -3.42 -8.51
N VAL A 68 13.03 -3.58 -8.64
CA VAL A 68 12.16 -4.01 -7.52
C VAL A 68 12.61 -5.35 -6.95
N ILE A 69 12.84 -6.36 -7.80
CA ILE A 69 13.23 -7.71 -7.37
C ILE A 69 14.58 -7.66 -6.64
N LEU A 70 15.59 -7.00 -7.22
CA LEU A 70 16.90 -6.87 -6.60
C LEU A 70 16.84 -6.04 -5.31
N GLY A 71 16.19 -4.89 -5.35
CA GLY A 71 16.05 -3.98 -4.22
C GLY A 71 15.34 -4.61 -3.04
N LEU A 72 14.20 -5.27 -3.28
CA LEU A 72 13.46 -5.99 -2.24
C LEU A 72 14.28 -7.15 -1.65
N THR A 73 15.07 -7.85 -2.47
CA THR A 73 15.97 -8.92 -1.99
C THR A 73 17.00 -8.37 -1.00
N PHE A 74 17.75 -7.32 -1.40
CA PHE A 74 18.76 -6.72 -0.54
C PHE A 74 18.15 -6.06 0.71
N PHE A 75 16.98 -5.44 0.55
CA PHE A 75 16.30 -4.76 1.64
C PHE A 75 15.83 -5.74 2.72
N LEU A 76 15.11 -6.80 2.35
CA LEU A 76 14.63 -7.80 3.31
C LEU A 76 15.79 -8.54 3.97
N GLU A 77 16.83 -8.88 3.20
CA GLU A 77 18.02 -9.50 3.75
C GLU A 77 18.74 -8.57 4.74
N GLY A 78 18.89 -7.30 4.39
CA GLY A 78 19.45 -6.30 5.28
C GLY A 78 18.65 -6.13 6.56
N LEU A 79 17.32 -6.20 6.47
CA LEU A 79 16.44 -6.10 7.62
C LEU A 79 16.56 -7.30 8.56
N PHE A 80 16.64 -8.52 8.01
CA PHE A 80 16.82 -9.75 8.78
C PHE A 80 18.18 -9.86 9.44
N LEU A 81 19.25 -9.35 8.81
CA LEU A 81 20.59 -9.32 9.40
C LEU A 81 20.79 -8.13 10.35
N GLY A 82 20.09 -7.01 10.13
CA GLY A 82 20.30 -5.76 10.83
C GLY A 82 19.26 -5.45 11.91
N LEU A 83 18.08 -4.99 11.49
CA LEU A 83 17.07 -4.41 12.39
C LEU A 83 16.33 -5.47 13.23
N MET A 84 16.04 -6.64 12.68
CA MET A 84 15.31 -7.69 13.39
C MET A 84 16.07 -8.22 14.62
N PRO A 85 17.35 -8.60 14.54
CA PRO A 85 18.12 -9.04 15.71
C PRO A 85 18.21 -7.98 16.82
N LEU A 86 18.27 -6.68 16.45
CA LEU A 86 18.18 -5.59 17.40
C LEU A 86 16.82 -5.59 18.12
N GLY A 87 15.73 -5.76 17.37
CA GLY A 87 14.37 -5.88 17.93
C GLY A 87 14.23 -7.04 18.91
N GLU A 88 14.74 -8.23 18.56
CA GLU A 88 14.70 -9.42 19.42
C GLU A 88 15.54 -9.24 20.69
N ALA A 89 16.77 -8.72 20.55
CA ALA A 89 17.65 -8.45 21.68
C ALA A 89 17.03 -7.43 22.64
N LEU A 90 16.41 -6.37 22.11
CA LEU A 90 15.66 -5.40 22.90
C LEU A 90 14.47 -6.07 23.58
N GLY A 91 13.67 -6.85 22.86
CA GLY A 91 12.48 -7.51 23.42
C GLY A 91 12.80 -8.43 24.61
N LEU A 92 13.91 -9.18 24.54
CA LEU A 92 14.34 -10.06 25.63
C LEU A 92 14.93 -9.30 26.83
N LYS A 93 15.70 -8.25 26.59
CA LYS A 93 16.46 -7.55 27.65
C LYS A 93 15.71 -6.41 28.30
N LEU A 94 14.76 -5.81 27.57
CA LEU A 94 14.02 -4.63 27.99
C LEU A 94 13.19 -4.89 29.27
N PRO A 95 12.38 -5.96 29.39
CA PRO A 95 11.62 -6.24 30.61
C PRO A 95 12.49 -6.64 31.80
N GLN A 96 13.71 -7.14 31.55
CA GLN A 96 14.63 -7.60 32.60
C GLN A 96 15.37 -6.45 33.29
N LYS A 97 15.60 -5.34 32.58
CA LYS A 97 16.46 -4.24 33.05
C LYS A 97 15.74 -2.93 33.35
N LEU A 98 14.60 -2.69 32.70
CA LEU A 98 13.93 -1.39 32.79
C LEU A 98 12.57 -1.50 33.46
N GLY A 99 12.20 -0.43 34.17
CA GLY A 99 10.87 -0.27 34.71
C GLY A 99 9.85 0.00 33.60
N MET A 100 8.58 -0.25 33.93
CA MET A 100 7.44 -0.10 33.03
C MET A 100 7.41 1.24 32.29
N PHE A 101 7.65 2.36 32.98
CA PHE A 101 7.62 3.69 32.37
C PHE A 101 8.62 3.84 31.20
N SER A 102 9.85 3.33 31.36
CA SER A 102 10.88 3.35 30.32
C SER A 102 10.51 2.44 29.14
N ILE A 103 9.86 1.31 29.42
CA ILE A 103 9.33 0.41 28.39
C ILE A 103 8.29 1.14 27.55
N LEU A 104 7.38 1.89 28.18
CA LEU A 104 6.34 2.64 27.48
C LEU A 104 6.93 3.75 26.59
N ILE A 105 7.86 4.55 27.11
CA ILE A 105 8.53 5.60 26.31
C ILE A 105 9.26 4.98 25.12
N PHE A 106 10.03 3.90 25.37
CA PHE A 106 10.71 3.18 24.30
C PHE A 106 9.73 2.68 23.24
N SER A 107 8.58 2.15 23.66
CA SER A 107 7.54 1.62 22.77
C SER A 107 6.95 2.69 21.87
N VAL A 108 6.67 3.89 22.39
CA VAL A 108 6.21 5.03 21.59
C VAL A 108 7.26 5.41 20.55
N LEU A 109 8.51 5.60 20.97
CA LEU A 109 9.61 6.01 20.09
C LEU A 109 9.91 4.95 19.02
N LEU A 110 9.86 3.67 19.39
CA LEU A 110 10.00 2.55 18.48
C LEU A 110 8.90 2.54 17.43
N GLY A 111 7.63 2.61 17.85
CA GLY A 111 6.49 2.61 16.92
C GLY A 111 6.51 3.80 15.96
N MET A 112 6.82 5.00 16.48
CA MET A 112 7.01 6.19 15.65
C MET A 112 8.17 6.00 14.67
N GLY A 113 9.34 5.58 15.14
CA GLY A 113 10.53 5.39 14.32
C GLY A 113 10.37 4.33 13.24
N ALA A 114 9.71 3.20 13.56
CA ALA A 114 9.43 2.12 12.62
C ALA A 114 8.50 2.58 11.49
N THR A 115 7.45 3.34 11.84
CA THR A 115 6.51 3.92 10.87
C THR A 115 7.18 4.95 9.98
N LEU A 116 8.07 5.77 10.55
CA LEU A 116 8.86 6.73 9.78
C LEU A 116 9.88 6.05 8.84
N ALA A 117 10.18 4.77 9.08
CA ALA A 117 11.04 3.96 8.23
C ALA A 117 10.28 3.17 7.15
N GLU A 118 8.95 3.20 7.17
CA GLU A 118 8.10 2.37 6.31
C GLU A 118 8.01 2.91 4.87
N PRO A 119 8.52 2.21 3.84
CA PRO A 119 8.46 2.66 2.44
C PRO A 119 7.04 2.92 1.93
N ALA A 120 6.07 2.11 2.35
CA ALA A 120 4.72 2.15 1.81
C ALA A 120 4.03 3.51 2.04
N ILE A 121 4.38 4.22 3.11
CA ILE A 121 3.82 5.55 3.41
C ILE A 121 4.34 6.63 2.44
N SER A 122 5.57 6.48 1.94
CA SER A 122 6.10 7.41 0.93
C SER A 122 5.33 7.35 -0.39
N ILE A 123 4.81 6.17 -0.74
CA ILE A 123 3.96 5.97 -1.92
C ILE A 123 2.61 6.65 -1.72
N LEU A 124 2.01 6.50 -0.53
CA LEU A 124 0.75 7.16 -0.18
C LEU A 124 0.84 8.69 -0.37
N LYS A 125 1.96 9.30 0.03
CA LYS A 125 2.23 10.74 -0.19
C LYS A 125 2.39 11.08 -1.67
N ALA A 126 3.11 10.27 -2.44
CA ALA A 126 3.31 10.50 -3.87
C ALA A 126 1.99 10.48 -4.66
N CYS A 127 1.05 9.63 -4.24
CA CYS A 127 -0.28 9.51 -4.81
C CYS A 127 -1.17 10.75 -4.64
N GLY A 128 -0.91 11.61 -3.64
CA GLY A 128 -1.67 12.84 -3.41
C GLY A 128 -1.62 13.88 -4.52
N SER A 129 -0.61 13.80 -5.38
CA SER A 129 -0.49 14.68 -6.55
C SER A 129 -1.55 14.42 -7.62
N LYS A 130 -2.25 13.27 -7.57
CA LYS A 130 -3.26 12.86 -8.55
C LYS A 130 -4.68 13.29 -8.18
N VAL A 131 -4.91 13.78 -6.97
CA VAL A 131 -6.23 14.23 -6.50
C VAL A 131 -6.40 15.70 -6.86
N ALA A 132 -7.57 16.08 -7.41
CA ALA A 132 -7.83 17.47 -7.74
C ALA A 132 -8.09 18.31 -6.46
N PRO A 133 -7.53 19.54 -6.36
CA PRO A 133 -7.67 20.39 -5.18
C PRO A 133 -9.09 20.87 -4.88
N TRP A 134 -9.96 20.95 -5.88
CA TRP A 134 -11.34 21.43 -5.74
C TRP A 134 -12.33 20.29 -5.43
N ASP A 135 -12.04 19.08 -5.91
CA ASP A 135 -12.85 17.89 -5.71
C ASP A 135 -12.72 17.34 -4.27
N ALA A 136 -11.50 17.29 -3.73
CA ALA A 136 -11.29 16.94 -2.32
C ALA A 136 -10.20 17.84 -1.70
N PRO A 137 -10.56 19.07 -1.29
CA PRO A 137 -9.59 20.06 -0.81
C PRO A 137 -8.81 19.58 0.42
N LEU A 138 -9.49 18.97 1.38
CA LEU A 138 -8.86 18.49 2.62
C LEU A 138 -7.92 17.30 2.36
N LEU A 139 -8.34 16.35 1.51
CA LEU A 139 -7.51 15.23 1.09
C LEU A 139 -6.25 15.71 0.35
N TYR A 140 -6.42 16.65 -0.59
CA TYR A 140 -5.33 17.25 -1.32
C TYR A 140 -4.34 17.96 -0.39
N TYR A 141 -4.84 18.75 0.57
CA TYR A 141 -4.00 19.42 1.57
C TYR A 141 -3.19 18.40 2.37
N LEU A 142 -3.84 17.37 2.93
CA LEU A 142 -3.17 16.38 3.78
C LEU A 142 -2.11 15.56 3.04
N LEU A 143 -2.25 15.34 1.73
CA LEU A 143 -1.25 14.59 0.96
C LEU A 143 -0.16 15.46 0.32
N ASN A 144 -0.40 16.78 0.19
CA ASN A 144 0.57 17.73 -0.37
C ASN A 144 1.16 18.62 0.72
N GLY A 145 0.52 19.77 1.00
CA GLY A 145 1.04 20.80 1.91
C GLY A 145 1.14 20.34 3.37
N GLY A 146 0.17 19.57 3.85
CA GLY A 146 0.08 19.02 5.21
C GLY A 146 0.67 17.61 5.36
N SER A 147 1.36 17.09 4.35
CA SER A 147 1.84 15.70 4.30
C SER A 147 2.79 15.32 5.43
N ASP A 148 3.62 16.24 5.90
CA ASP A 148 4.51 15.96 7.03
C ASP A 148 3.73 15.86 8.35
N THR A 149 2.65 16.64 8.51
CA THR A 149 1.75 16.57 9.67
C THR A 149 0.95 15.27 9.66
N LEU A 150 0.40 14.89 8.49
CA LEU A 150 -0.28 13.61 8.31
C LEU A 150 0.67 12.44 8.64
N TYR A 151 1.90 12.51 8.15
CA TYR A 151 2.88 11.46 8.37
C TYR A 151 3.26 11.33 9.85
N LEU A 152 3.49 12.45 10.52
CA LEU A 152 3.77 12.47 11.94
C LEU A 152 2.58 11.96 12.77
N SER A 153 1.33 12.30 12.40
CA SER A 153 0.16 11.78 13.11
C SER A 153 0.00 10.27 12.96
N ILE A 154 0.24 9.73 11.76
CA ILE A 154 0.24 8.28 11.51
C ILE A 154 1.30 7.61 12.41
N ALA A 155 2.52 8.15 12.44
CA ALA A 155 3.60 7.64 13.27
C ALA A 155 3.28 7.70 14.78
N ILE A 156 2.68 8.78 15.26
CA ILE A 156 2.21 8.90 16.65
C ILE A 156 1.12 7.87 16.95
N GLY A 157 0.17 7.66 16.03
CA GLY A 157 -0.87 6.64 16.14
C GLY A 157 -0.27 5.24 16.32
N VAL A 158 0.73 4.88 15.51
CA VAL A 158 1.47 3.62 15.69
C VAL A 158 2.22 3.59 17.03
N GLY A 159 2.90 4.67 17.42
CA GLY A 159 3.59 4.73 18.73
C GLY A 159 2.64 4.41 19.91
N ILE A 160 1.44 4.99 19.90
CA ILE A 160 0.39 4.72 20.90
C ILE A 160 -0.09 3.25 20.80
N SER A 161 -0.25 2.71 19.60
CA SER A 161 -0.66 1.32 19.43
C SER A 161 0.33 0.31 20.00
N VAL A 162 1.64 0.55 19.81
CA VAL A 162 2.69 -0.32 20.34
C VAL A 162 2.64 -0.27 21.85
N VAL A 163 2.40 0.89 22.45
CA VAL A 163 2.13 1.00 23.90
C VAL A 163 0.97 0.09 24.33
N PHE A 164 -0.19 0.12 23.67
CA PHE A 164 -1.30 -0.78 24.00
C PHE A 164 -0.93 -2.26 23.82
N GLY A 165 -0.18 -2.60 22.77
CA GLY A 165 0.36 -3.95 22.57
C GLY A 165 1.30 -4.40 23.70
N MET A 166 2.12 -3.48 24.19
CA MET A 166 3.08 -3.73 25.26
C MET A 166 2.40 -3.87 26.62
N PHE A 167 1.41 -3.02 26.91
CA PHE A 167 0.51 -3.19 28.05
C PHE A 167 -0.16 -4.56 28.01
N ARG A 168 -0.66 -4.97 26.84
CA ARG A 168 -1.28 -6.28 26.66
C ARG A 168 -0.32 -7.42 27.01
N PHE A 169 0.93 -7.38 26.55
CA PHE A 169 1.93 -8.41 26.85
C PHE A 169 2.37 -8.43 28.31
N LEU A 170 2.54 -7.27 28.94
CA LEU A 170 2.99 -7.19 30.33
C LEU A 170 1.91 -7.64 31.34
N TYR A 171 0.63 -7.38 31.05
CA TYR A 171 -0.49 -7.71 31.94
C TYR A 171 -1.28 -8.96 31.52
N GLY A 172 -0.98 -9.56 30.37
CA GLY A 172 -1.65 -10.76 29.87
C GLY A 172 -3.11 -10.51 29.48
N PHE A 173 -3.44 -9.33 28.94
CA PHE A 173 -4.79 -9.06 28.43
C PHE A 173 -5.03 -9.80 27.10
N SER A 174 -6.25 -10.30 26.88
CA SER A 174 -6.63 -10.85 25.57
C SER A 174 -6.76 -9.72 24.55
N LEU A 175 -6.40 -9.99 23.29
CA LEU A 175 -6.47 -9.00 22.20
C LEU A 175 -7.87 -8.39 22.09
N SER A 176 -8.92 -9.21 22.20
CA SER A 176 -10.31 -8.80 22.07
C SER A 176 -10.71 -7.66 23.01
N LYS A 177 -10.12 -7.56 24.21
CA LYS A 177 -10.44 -6.49 25.17
C LYS A 177 -10.00 -5.10 24.68
N ILE A 178 -8.95 -5.03 23.88
CA ILE A 178 -8.45 -3.78 23.29
C ILE A 178 -9.05 -3.58 21.90
N LEU A 179 -9.16 -4.67 21.14
CA LEU A 179 -9.58 -4.65 19.74
C LEU A 179 -11.04 -4.22 19.58
N VAL A 180 -11.97 -4.84 20.31
CA VAL A 180 -13.42 -4.55 20.18
C VAL A 180 -13.74 -3.08 20.43
N PRO A 181 -13.33 -2.44 21.55
CA PRO A 181 -13.63 -1.02 21.76
C PRO A 181 -12.92 -0.13 20.73
N SER A 182 -11.71 -0.48 20.29
CA SER A 182 -10.98 0.30 19.28
C SER A 182 -11.71 0.28 17.93
N VAL A 183 -12.16 -0.89 17.47
CA VAL A 183 -12.92 -1.03 16.21
C VAL A 183 -14.26 -0.30 16.32
N LEU A 184 -14.99 -0.43 17.43
CA LEU A 184 -16.26 0.29 17.62
C LEU A 184 -16.07 1.82 17.58
N LEU A 185 -15.01 2.32 18.21
CA LEU A 185 -14.65 3.74 18.16
C LEU A 185 -14.35 4.17 16.71
N LEU A 186 -13.56 3.40 15.98
CA LEU A 186 -13.21 3.71 14.58
C LEU A 186 -14.44 3.70 13.67
N LEU A 187 -15.37 2.75 13.86
CA LEU A 187 -16.62 2.72 13.13
C LEU A 187 -17.48 3.94 13.46
N ALA A 188 -17.60 4.32 14.73
CA ALA A 188 -18.35 5.52 15.13
C ALA A 188 -17.77 6.80 14.52
N VAL A 189 -16.44 6.96 14.53
CA VAL A 189 -15.75 8.10 13.92
C VAL A 189 -15.91 8.08 12.39
N SER A 190 -15.88 6.90 11.76
CA SER A 190 -16.09 6.77 10.31
C SER A 190 -17.53 7.11 9.90
N ILE A 191 -18.52 6.73 10.73
CA ILE A 191 -19.93 7.13 10.53
C ILE A 191 -20.07 8.65 10.68
N TYR A 192 -19.42 9.25 11.68
CA TYR A 192 -19.40 10.70 11.85
C TYR A 192 -18.79 11.41 10.63
N ALA A 193 -17.65 10.90 10.13
CA ALA A 193 -16.97 11.42 8.95
C ALA A 193 -17.81 11.34 7.67
N TYR A 194 -18.75 10.39 7.58
CA TYR A 194 -19.66 10.29 6.44
C TYR A 194 -20.66 11.46 6.33
N PHE A 195 -21.00 12.10 7.44
CA PHE A 195 -21.93 13.23 7.44
C PHE A 195 -21.27 14.60 7.15
N ASP A 196 -19.95 14.64 7.07
CA ASP A 196 -19.18 15.86 6.78
C ASP A 196 -18.56 15.75 5.38
N GLU A 197 -18.86 16.73 4.51
CA GLU A 197 -18.46 16.76 3.09
C GLU A 197 -16.93 16.71 2.89
N ASN A 198 -16.15 17.28 3.82
CA ASN A 198 -14.69 17.25 3.75
C ASN A 198 -14.13 15.93 4.29
N LEU A 199 -14.71 15.41 5.38
CA LEU A 199 -14.22 14.18 6.04
C LEU A 199 -14.59 12.91 5.26
N GLN A 200 -15.67 12.94 4.48
CA GLN A 200 -16.09 11.80 3.66
C GLN A 200 -14.95 11.31 2.75
N HIS A 201 -14.25 12.22 2.07
CA HIS A 201 -13.15 11.90 1.14
C HIS A 201 -11.86 11.43 1.85
N ILE A 202 -11.72 11.64 3.15
CA ILE A 202 -10.56 11.19 3.94
C ILE A 202 -10.77 9.80 4.50
N SER A 203 -12.02 9.34 4.59
CA SER A 203 -12.32 8.01 5.14
C SER A 203 -11.53 6.91 4.43
N GLY A 204 -11.43 6.96 3.10
CA GLY A 204 -10.58 6.05 2.33
C GLY A 204 -9.10 6.14 2.69
N LEU A 205 -8.55 7.36 2.76
CA LEU A 205 -7.16 7.59 3.16
C LEU A 205 -6.88 7.11 4.59
N ALA A 206 -7.78 7.34 5.54
CA ALA A 206 -7.62 6.98 6.93
C ALA A 206 -7.48 5.48 7.11
N TRP A 207 -8.40 4.70 6.52
CA TRP A 207 -8.37 3.25 6.58
C TRP A 207 -7.21 2.64 5.79
N ASP A 208 -6.90 3.19 4.61
CA ASP A 208 -5.72 2.77 3.85
C ASP A 208 -4.42 3.07 4.61
N SER A 209 -4.34 4.20 5.35
CA SER A 209 -3.17 4.53 6.17
C SER A 209 -2.90 3.48 7.24
N GLY A 210 -3.95 2.95 7.89
CA GLY A 210 -3.83 1.86 8.84
C GLY A 210 -3.31 0.57 8.21
N ALA A 211 -3.77 0.25 7.00
CA ALA A 211 -3.25 -0.87 6.22
C ALA A 211 -1.76 -0.65 5.83
N VAL A 212 -1.36 0.57 5.52
CA VAL A 212 -0.01 0.89 5.04
C VAL A 212 1.05 0.89 6.16
N THR A 213 0.68 1.07 7.43
CA THR A 213 1.64 1.10 8.55
C THR A 213 2.22 -0.25 8.93
N THR A 214 1.61 -1.35 8.47
CA THR A 214 2.00 -2.74 8.77
C THR A 214 2.89 -3.35 7.69
N GLY A 215 3.85 -2.56 7.19
CA GLY A 215 4.74 -3.00 6.13
C GLY A 215 5.99 -3.76 6.59
N PRO A 216 6.95 -3.99 5.67
CA PRO A 216 8.12 -4.82 5.87
C PRO A 216 9.08 -4.34 6.96
N VAL A 217 8.99 -3.09 7.43
CA VAL A 217 9.85 -2.60 8.53
C VAL A 217 9.18 -2.81 9.88
N THR A 218 7.94 -2.34 10.01
CA THR A 218 7.23 -2.33 11.29
C THR A 218 6.92 -3.74 11.78
N VAL A 219 6.41 -4.62 10.89
CA VAL A 219 5.94 -5.96 11.30
C VAL A 219 7.06 -6.80 11.90
N PRO A 220 8.20 -7.04 11.22
CA PRO A 220 9.20 -7.94 11.75
C PRO A 220 9.82 -7.41 13.05
N LEU A 221 9.98 -6.08 13.17
CA LEU A 221 10.54 -5.43 14.36
C LEU A 221 9.61 -5.53 15.57
N VAL A 222 8.32 -5.22 15.38
CA VAL A 222 7.31 -5.26 16.45
C VAL A 222 7.02 -6.70 16.89
N VAL A 223 6.96 -7.64 15.94
CA VAL A 223 6.81 -9.07 16.24
C VAL A 223 8.03 -9.61 16.98
N ALA A 224 9.24 -9.30 16.53
CA ALA A 224 10.49 -9.66 17.22
C ALA A 224 10.51 -9.15 18.67
N LEU A 225 10.13 -7.89 18.87
CA LEU A 225 10.01 -7.31 20.20
C LEU A 225 8.96 -8.04 21.04
N GLY A 226 7.77 -8.29 20.48
CA GLY A 226 6.66 -8.97 21.16
C GLY A 226 7.01 -10.39 21.59
N ILE A 227 7.65 -11.17 20.71
CA ILE A 227 8.18 -12.51 21.01
C ILE A 227 9.23 -12.45 22.12
N GLY A 228 10.13 -11.45 22.09
CA GLY A 228 11.14 -11.27 23.13
C GLY A 228 10.52 -11.01 24.51
N ILE A 229 9.49 -10.17 24.58
CA ILE A 229 8.85 -9.80 25.85
C ILE A 229 7.98 -10.93 26.40
N SER A 230 7.23 -11.61 25.52
CA SER A 230 6.36 -12.71 25.93
C SER A 230 7.16 -13.87 26.53
N LYS A 231 8.38 -14.15 26.02
CA LYS A 231 9.29 -15.16 26.59
C LYS A 231 9.76 -14.85 28.02
N VAL A 232 9.76 -13.58 28.43
CA VAL A 232 10.25 -13.14 29.75
C VAL A 232 9.09 -12.94 30.74
N SER A 233 7.87 -12.73 30.24
CA SER A 233 6.68 -12.54 31.08
C SER A 233 6.12 -13.91 31.52
N GLU A 234 6.63 -14.46 32.63
CA GLU A 234 6.28 -15.78 33.21
C GLU A 234 4.80 -15.95 33.62
N LYS A 235 3.91 -14.97 33.38
CA LYS A 235 2.62 -14.89 34.07
C LYS A 235 1.41 -15.56 33.41
N ASN A 236 1.47 -16.14 32.20
CA ASN A 236 0.41 -17.00 31.68
C ASN A 236 0.85 -17.85 30.46
N GLU A 237 0.51 -19.13 30.46
CA GLU A 237 0.78 -20.13 29.40
C GLU A 237 0.08 -19.85 28.04
N GLN A 238 -0.54 -18.68 27.82
CA GLN A 238 -1.45 -18.46 26.68
C GLN A 238 -1.50 -17.03 26.14
N SER A 239 -0.60 -16.11 26.51
CA SER A 239 -0.53 -14.83 25.79
C SER A 239 0.32 -15.02 24.53
N SER A 240 -0.34 -15.24 23.40
CA SER A 240 0.40 -15.36 22.14
C SER A 240 1.17 -14.05 21.86
N ALA A 241 2.33 -14.18 21.22
CA ALA A 241 3.17 -13.05 20.81
C ALA A 241 2.53 -12.20 19.68
N TYR A 242 1.31 -12.54 19.25
CA TYR A 242 0.61 -11.96 18.10
C TYR A 242 -0.46 -10.96 18.55
N GLY A 243 -0.87 -10.03 17.69
CA GLY A 243 -1.95 -9.05 17.88
C GLY A 243 -1.46 -7.61 18.03
N VAL A 244 -0.16 -7.35 18.12
CA VAL A 244 0.37 -5.97 18.14
C VAL A 244 0.37 -5.36 16.75
N VAL A 245 0.60 -6.18 15.71
CA VAL A 245 0.52 -5.73 14.32
C VAL A 245 -0.87 -5.19 14.01
N THR A 246 -1.91 -5.89 14.49
CA THR A 246 -3.29 -5.41 14.40
C THR A 246 -3.49 -4.05 15.08
N LEU A 247 -3.00 -3.87 16.30
CA LEU A 247 -3.14 -2.59 16.99
C LEU A 247 -2.41 -1.48 16.22
N ALA A 248 -1.25 -1.81 15.62
CA ALA A 248 -0.46 -0.92 14.77
C ALA A 248 -1.15 -0.48 13.48
N SER A 249 -2.20 -1.17 13.03
CA SER A 249 -3.05 -0.70 11.92
C SER A 249 -4.27 0.10 12.39
N LEU A 250 -4.81 -0.14 13.59
CA LEU A 250 -6.05 0.51 14.05
C LEU A 250 -5.87 1.97 14.49
N PHE A 251 -4.86 2.27 15.31
CA PHE A 251 -4.68 3.62 15.87
C PHE A 251 -4.25 4.68 14.84
N PRO A 252 -3.48 4.36 13.78
CA PRO A 252 -3.22 5.31 12.70
C PRO A 252 -4.49 5.83 12.05
N ILE A 253 -5.52 4.98 11.89
CA ILE A 253 -6.81 5.37 11.32
C ILE A 253 -7.43 6.48 12.18
N LEU A 254 -7.44 6.28 13.50
CA LEU A 254 -7.92 7.29 14.44
C LEU A 254 -7.11 8.58 14.35
N ALA A 255 -5.77 8.48 14.26
CA ALA A 255 -4.90 9.64 14.16
C ALA A 255 -5.17 10.46 12.88
N VAL A 256 -5.40 9.80 11.74
CA VAL A 256 -5.76 10.48 10.49
C VAL A 256 -7.12 11.16 10.61
N PHE A 257 -8.12 10.52 11.21
CA PHE A 257 -9.42 11.16 11.45
C PHE A 257 -9.30 12.37 12.37
N LEU A 258 -8.51 12.30 13.45
CA LEU A 258 -8.30 13.44 14.35
C LEU A 258 -7.65 14.63 13.65
N VAL A 259 -6.65 14.38 12.80
CA VAL A 259 -6.02 15.42 11.96
C VAL A 259 -7.01 15.95 10.92
N GLY A 260 -7.80 15.09 10.30
CA GLY A 260 -8.86 15.48 9.37
C GLY A 260 -9.87 16.41 10.02
N ILE A 261 -10.39 16.06 11.21
CA ILE A 261 -11.32 16.89 11.98
C ILE A 261 -10.69 18.25 12.34
N TYR A 262 -9.41 18.26 12.72
CA TYR A 262 -8.70 19.48 13.06
C TYR A 262 -8.55 20.46 11.87
N PHE A 263 -8.31 19.94 10.66
CA PHE A 263 -8.16 20.75 9.46
C PHE A 263 -9.44 20.96 8.65
N SER A 264 -10.51 20.20 8.91
CA SER A 264 -11.80 20.31 8.20
C SER A 264 -12.35 21.74 8.23
N ASN A 265 -12.26 22.41 9.37
CA ASN A 265 -12.74 23.78 9.54
C ASN A 265 -11.80 24.86 8.95
N LYS A 266 -10.62 24.49 8.46
CA LYS A 266 -9.60 25.42 7.93
C LYS A 266 -9.47 25.38 6.40
N VAL A 267 -10.18 24.45 5.77
CA VAL A 267 -10.08 24.16 4.35
C VAL A 267 -11.48 24.33 3.75
N PRO A 268 -11.61 24.94 2.55
CA PRO A 268 -12.90 25.08 1.91
C PRO A 268 -13.54 23.72 1.63
N LYS A 269 -14.86 23.72 1.52
CA LYS A 269 -15.65 22.55 1.15
C LYS A 269 -15.41 22.16 -0.32
N PRO A 270 -15.69 20.91 -0.71
CA PRO A 270 -15.63 20.49 -2.11
C PRO A 270 -16.51 21.39 -2.99
N MET A 271 -15.97 21.85 -4.10
CA MET A 271 -16.65 22.80 -5.00
C MET A 271 -16.25 22.56 -6.45
N SER A 272 -17.05 23.06 -7.40
CA SER A 272 -16.74 22.90 -8.83
C SER A 272 -15.49 23.71 -9.24
N GLU A 273 -14.73 23.23 -10.23
CA GLU A 273 -13.53 23.92 -10.76
C GLU A 273 -13.84 25.37 -11.16
N MET A 274 -14.97 25.59 -11.85
CA MET A 274 -15.38 26.93 -12.26
C MET A 274 -15.64 27.84 -11.06
N GLU A 275 -16.24 27.34 -9.99
CA GLU A 275 -16.55 28.12 -8.81
C GLU A 275 -15.29 28.43 -7.98
N PHE A 276 -14.39 27.45 -7.88
CA PHE A 276 -13.06 27.59 -7.26
C PHE A 276 -12.27 28.75 -7.89
N PHE A 277 -12.35 28.92 -9.22
CA PHE A 277 -11.69 30.02 -9.93
C PHE A 277 -12.53 31.29 -10.08
N LYS A 278 -13.87 31.22 -10.06
CA LYS A 278 -14.78 32.39 -10.19
C LYS A 278 -14.95 33.18 -8.91
N GLN A 279 -14.96 32.53 -7.74
CA GLN A 279 -15.16 33.21 -6.46
C GLN A 279 -13.97 34.11 -6.05
N GLY A 280 -12.97 34.26 -6.92
CA GLY A 280 -11.88 35.18 -6.72
C GLY A 280 -11.14 34.87 -5.43
N VAL A 281 -10.50 33.69 -5.37
CA VAL A 281 -9.37 33.40 -4.46
C VAL A 281 -9.57 34.10 -3.11
N HIS A 282 -10.43 33.58 -2.21
CA HIS A 282 -10.28 33.92 -0.79
C HIS A 282 -8.81 33.69 -0.48
N THR A 283 -8.06 34.79 -0.36
CA THR A 283 -6.62 34.80 -0.62
C THR A 283 -5.87 34.09 0.49
N GLU A 284 -6.54 33.79 1.59
CA GLU A 284 -6.00 33.04 2.70
C GLU A 284 -6.26 31.53 2.55
N GLU A 285 -7.48 31.11 2.25
CA GLU A 285 -7.86 29.68 2.16
C GLU A 285 -7.27 28.97 0.94
N SER A 286 -7.29 29.63 -0.22
CA SER A 286 -6.71 29.09 -1.46
C SER A 286 -5.17 29.11 -1.44
N ASN A 287 -4.55 30.12 -0.79
CA ASN A 287 -3.11 30.11 -0.54
C ASN A 287 -2.73 29.09 0.53
N PHE A 288 -3.60 28.79 1.50
CA PHE A 288 -3.39 27.71 2.45
C PHE A 288 -3.40 26.34 1.75
N LEU A 289 -4.30 26.14 0.79
CA LEU A 289 -4.40 24.91 0.00
C LEU A 289 -3.29 24.73 -1.04
N LEU A 290 -3.04 25.75 -1.86
CA LEU A 290 -2.12 25.68 -3.00
C LEU A 290 -0.72 26.20 -2.65
N GLY A 291 -0.52 26.81 -1.49
CA GLY A 291 0.71 27.53 -1.15
C GLY A 291 1.03 28.61 -2.18
N ASN A 292 2.32 28.86 -2.42
CA ASN A 292 2.79 29.73 -3.51
C ASN A 292 2.53 29.17 -4.93
N LYS A 293 1.94 27.97 -5.07
CA LYS A 293 1.69 27.32 -6.38
C LYS A 293 0.37 27.75 -7.05
N ALA A 294 -0.42 28.64 -6.43
CA ALA A 294 -1.66 29.15 -7.02
C ALA A 294 -1.46 29.84 -8.39
N LYS A 295 -0.33 30.55 -8.58
CA LYS A 295 0.06 31.12 -9.89
C LYS A 295 0.56 30.07 -10.90
N GLN A 296 0.93 28.88 -10.42
CA GLN A 296 1.56 27.81 -11.20
C GLN A 296 0.52 26.84 -11.76
N TYR A 297 -0.62 26.63 -11.10
CA TYR A 297 -1.69 25.73 -11.56
C TYR A 297 -2.27 26.14 -12.92
N LYS A 298 -2.48 27.45 -13.13
CA LYS A 298 -2.92 28.00 -14.43
C LYS A 298 -1.83 27.94 -15.51
N ARG A 299 -0.56 27.87 -15.10
CA ARG A 299 0.62 27.82 -15.98
C ARG A 299 0.99 26.38 -16.36
N GLN A 300 0.70 25.39 -15.51
CA GLN A 300 0.97 23.98 -15.75
C GLN A 300 0.11 23.38 -16.87
N LYS A 301 -1.13 23.84 -17.06
CA LYS A 301 -1.97 23.47 -18.21
C LYS A 301 -1.43 24.05 -19.54
N ILE A 302 -0.59 25.09 -19.49
CA ILE A 302 -0.04 25.80 -20.65
C ILE A 302 1.44 25.42 -20.94
N GLU A 303 2.27 25.17 -19.92
CA GLU A 303 3.69 24.79 -20.08
C GLU A 303 3.88 23.29 -20.36
N ASN A 304 2.96 22.42 -19.95
CA ASN A 304 3.00 20.99 -20.31
C ASN A 304 2.64 20.71 -21.79
N GLN A 305 2.15 21.71 -22.52
CA GLN A 305 1.78 21.58 -23.95
C GLN A 305 2.91 21.94 -24.93
N THR A 306 4.15 22.20 -24.50
CA THR A 306 5.23 22.55 -25.47
C THR A 306 6.59 21.87 -25.28
N GLN A 307 6.82 21.03 -24.28
CA GLN A 307 8.08 20.26 -24.19
C GLN A 307 7.93 18.91 -23.47
N SER A 308 7.67 17.83 -24.20
CA SER A 308 7.93 16.47 -23.68
C SER A 308 8.02 15.38 -24.76
N ILE A 309 8.71 15.63 -25.87
CA ILE A 309 9.20 14.53 -26.72
C ILE A 309 10.63 14.86 -27.12
N GLN A 310 11.58 14.07 -26.60
CA GLN A 310 13.03 14.06 -26.80
C GLN A 310 13.89 14.79 -25.74
N ASN A 311 14.56 13.96 -24.92
CA ASN A 311 15.76 14.20 -24.10
C ASN A 311 15.63 14.64 -22.62
N THR A 312 14.71 14.07 -21.84
CA THR A 312 14.62 14.32 -20.38
C THR A 312 14.81 13.09 -19.48
N THR A 313 15.12 11.92 -20.00
CA THR A 313 15.24 10.70 -19.17
C THR A 313 16.64 10.49 -18.57
N VAL A 314 17.70 10.96 -19.24
CA VAL A 314 19.10 10.71 -18.79
C VAL A 314 19.59 11.76 -17.78
N LYS A 315 19.19 13.03 -17.92
CA LYS A 315 19.60 14.10 -17.00
C LYS A 315 18.92 14.06 -15.64
N GLU A 316 17.72 13.48 -15.54
CA GLU A 316 16.98 13.35 -14.27
C GLU A 316 17.25 12.03 -13.53
N PHE A 317 17.96 11.08 -14.14
CA PHE A 317 18.28 9.80 -13.51
C PHE A 317 19.11 9.97 -12.22
N PRO A 318 20.21 10.77 -12.22
CA PRO A 318 21.03 10.95 -11.01
C PRO A 318 20.27 11.64 -9.88
N SER A 319 19.41 12.62 -10.19
CA SER A 319 18.64 13.33 -9.17
C SER A 319 17.55 12.46 -8.57
N LYS A 320 16.87 11.64 -9.37
CA LYS A 320 15.87 10.66 -8.89
C LYS A 320 16.52 9.57 -8.02
N LEU A 321 17.69 9.08 -8.42
CA LEU A 321 18.45 8.11 -7.62
C LEU A 321 18.93 8.73 -6.29
N ALA A 322 19.43 9.96 -6.31
CA ALA A 322 19.82 10.68 -5.10
C ALA A 322 18.63 10.91 -4.15
N GLY A 323 17.46 11.24 -4.70
CA GLY A 323 16.22 11.35 -3.92
C GLY A 323 15.82 10.02 -3.28
N ALA A 324 15.87 8.92 -4.03
CA ALA A 324 15.60 7.58 -3.50
C ALA A 324 16.59 7.19 -2.39
N PHE A 325 17.87 7.53 -2.53
CA PHE A 325 18.89 7.30 -1.51
C PHE A 325 18.64 8.13 -0.26
N GLN A 326 18.27 9.41 -0.40
CA GLN A 326 17.95 10.28 0.72
C GLN A 326 16.72 9.77 1.50
N LEU A 327 15.69 9.28 0.80
CA LEU A 327 14.52 8.65 1.41
C LEU A 327 14.92 7.41 2.20
N ALA A 328 15.74 6.52 1.60
CA ALA A 328 16.22 5.32 2.27
C ALA A 328 17.07 5.60 3.51
N LEU A 329 17.95 6.60 3.42
CA LEU A 329 18.81 7.01 4.53
C LEU A 329 17.99 7.64 5.67
N ARG A 330 17.03 8.52 5.34
CA ARG A 330 16.13 9.13 6.33
C ARG A 330 15.22 8.10 7.00
N ALA A 331 14.87 7.02 6.32
CA ALA A 331 14.05 5.94 6.85
C ALA A 331 14.85 5.06 7.83
N ILE A 332 15.95 4.46 7.37
CA ILE A 332 16.60 3.36 8.12
C ILE A 332 17.60 3.87 9.15
N LEU A 333 18.36 4.93 8.83
CA LEU A 333 19.48 5.36 9.66
C LEU A 333 19.03 5.88 11.05
N PRO A 334 18.00 6.76 11.17
CA PRO A 334 17.55 7.24 12.47
C PRO A 334 17.04 6.12 13.37
N LEU A 335 16.27 5.18 12.80
CA LEU A 335 15.76 4.02 13.54
C LEU A 335 16.92 3.13 14.01
N SER A 336 17.86 2.79 13.13
CA SER A 336 19.01 1.95 13.47
C SER A 336 19.87 2.60 14.56
N ILE A 337 20.16 3.90 14.44
CA ILE A 337 20.90 4.66 15.45
C ILE A 337 20.14 4.65 16.77
N PHE A 338 18.83 4.92 16.76
CA PHE A 338 18.01 4.90 17.97
C PHE A 338 18.09 3.55 18.69
N LEU A 339 17.93 2.43 17.97
CA LEU A 339 18.00 1.08 18.54
C LEU A 339 19.38 0.77 19.11
N ILE A 340 20.45 1.11 18.38
CA ILE A 340 21.83 0.88 18.82
C ILE A 340 22.16 1.72 20.05
N LEU A 341 21.82 3.01 20.05
CA LEU A 341 22.04 3.90 21.18
C LEU A 341 21.26 3.42 22.41
N PHE A 342 20.03 2.97 22.22
CA PHE A 342 19.22 2.44 23.32
C PHE A 342 19.85 1.17 23.91
N LEU A 343 20.28 0.24 23.06
CA LEU A 343 20.88 -1.02 23.49
C LEU A 343 22.23 -0.78 24.21
N TYR A 344 23.06 0.13 23.69
CA TYR A 344 24.38 0.43 24.24
C TYR A 344 24.33 1.33 25.49
N PHE A 345 23.60 2.45 25.46
CA PHE A 345 23.61 3.42 26.56
C PHE A 345 22.58 3.10 27.66
N ILE A 346 21.38 2.66 27.28
CA ILE A 346 20.27 2.47 28.25
C ILE A 346 20.31 1.05 28.81
N LEU A 347 20.37 0.02 27.94
CA LEU A 347 20.43 -1.37 28.40
C LEU A 347 21.84 -1.82 28.79
N ARG A 348 22.88 -1.10 28.35
CA ARG A 348 24.30 -1.48 28.57
C ARG A 348 24.58 -2.91 28.14
N GLU A 349 24.01 -3.32 27.02
CA GLU A 349 24.22 -4.63 26.41
C GLU A 349 25.19 -4.51 25.23
N LYS A 350 25.94 -5.58 24.97
CA LYS A 350 26.81 -5.65 23.79
C LYS A 350 26.03 -6.23 22.63
N ILE A 351 26.28 -5.71 21.43
CA ILE A 351 25.78 -6.29 20.18
C ILE A 351 26.57 -7.58 19.94
N ALA A 352 25.88 -8.71 19.75
CA ALA A 352 26.52 -10.00 19.56
C ALA A 352 27.38 -10.05 18.29
N TYR A 353 26.83 -9.58 17.15
CA TYR A 353 27.48 -9.59 15.84
C TYR A 353 27.45 -8.18 15.21
N PRO A 354 28.37 -7.28 15.59
CA PRO A 354 28.36 -5.89 15.10
C PRO A 354 28.64 -5.79 13.60
N GLU A 355 29.42 -6.72 13.04
CA GLU A 355 29.74 -6.76 11.60
C GLU A 355 28.51 -7.15 10.76
N GLU A 356 27.74 -8.16 11.19
CA GLU A 356 26.48 -8.55 10.55
C GLU A 356 25.45 -7.42 10.62
N LEU A 357 25.37 -6.73 11.76
CA LEU A 357 24.50 -5.58 11.93
C LEU A 357 24.85 -4.44 10.96
N GLN A 358 26.13 -4.09 10.86
CA GLN A 358 26.59 -3.04 9.95
C GLN A 358 26.30 -3.41 8.49
N LEU A 359 26.58 -4.66 8.11
CA LEU A 359 26.25 -5.19 6.79
C LEU A 359 24.75 -5.11 6.52
N GLY A 360 23.93 -5.51 7.51
CA GLY A 360 22.47 -5.49 7.43
C GLY A 360 21.91 -4.08 7.21
N ILE A 361 22.41 -3.08 7.95
CA ILE A 361 22.00 -1.68 7.78
C ILE A 361 22.39 -1.16 6.38
N VAL A 362 23.60 -1.46 5.91
CA VAL A 362 24.05 -1.05 4.57
C VAL A 362 23.20 -1.70 3.47
N PHE A 363 22.92 -3.00 3.57
CA PHE A 363 22.06 -3.71 2.64
C PHE A 363 20.63 -3.20 2.67
N SER A 364 20.11 -2.84 3.84
CA SER A 364 18.78 -2.23 3.97
C SER A 364 18.72 -0.91 3.21
N ILE A 365 19.70 -0.02 3.38
CA ILE A 365 19.71 1.30 2.72
C ILE A 365 19.86 1.15 1.20
N LEU A 366 20.80 0.31 0.75
CA LEU A 366 21.01 0.06 -0.68
C LEU A 366 19.79 -0.61 -1.32
N GLY A 367 19.26 -1.64 -0.66
CA GLY A 367 18.06 -2.36 -1.11
C GLY A 367 16.86 -1.43 -1.23
N LEU A 368 16.59 -0.62 -0.19
CA LEU A 368 15.49 0.34 -0.18
C LEU A 368 15.66 1.43 -1.26
N THR A 369 16.88 1.87 -1.52
CA THR A 369 17.18 2.83 -2.60
C THR A 369 16.82 2.25 -3.97
N ILE A 370 17.31 1.04 -4.27
CA ILE A 370 17.05 0.35 -5.54
C ILE A 370 15.55 0.01 -5.66
N PHE A 371 14.92 -0.39 -4.56
CA PHE A 371 13.51 -0.75 -4.51
C PHE A 371 12.60 0.45 -4.78
N ASN A 372 12.79 1.59 -4.10
CA ASN A 372 12.01 2.80 -4.33
C ASN A 372 12.17 3.31 -5.76
N PHE A 373 13.38 3.24 -6.31
CA PHE A 373 13.64 3.53 -7.71
C PHE A 373 12.85 2.57 -8.63
N GLY A 374 12.90 1.27 -8.35
CA GLY A 374 12.19 0.24 -9.11
C GLY A 374 10.66 0.41 -9.09
N ILE A 375 10.07 0.76 -7.95
CA ILE A 375 8.62 1.01 -7.85
C ILE A 375 8.21 2.16 -8.76
N MET A 376 8.95 3.27 -8.72
CA MET A 376 8.60 4.49 -9.45
C MET A 376 8.60 4.29 -10.97
N PHE A 377 9.50 3.46 -11.49
CA PHE A 377 9.63 3.19 -12.93
C PHE A 377 8.98 1.87 -13.39
N GLY A 378 8.65 0.97 -12.46
CA GLY A 378 8.13 -0.37 -12.74
C GLY A 378 6.68 -0.54 -12.32
N LEU A 379 6.48 -0.92 -11.05
CA LEU A 379 5.16 -1.34 -10.55
C LEU A 379 4.12 -0.22 -10.55
N ASN A 380 4.49 1.02 -10.19
CA ASN A 380 3.53 2.14 -10.20
C ASN A 380 3.08 2.46 -11.63
N GLN A 381 4.02 2.53 -12.57
CA GLN A 381 3.68 2.79 -13.97
C GLN A 381 2.82 1.68 -14.57
N LEU A 382 3.13 0.42 -14.25
CA LEU A 382 2.33 -0.71 -14.70
C LEU A 382 0.92 -0.68 -14.09
N GLY A 383 0.81 -0.42 -12.79
CA GLY A 383 -0.47 -0.26 -12.09
C GLY A 383 -1.31 0.89 -12.64
N ASP A 384 -0.69 2.04 -12.88
CA ASP A 384 -1.34 3.22 -13.47
C ASP A 384 -1.83 2.93 -14.89
N GLN A 385 -1.01 2.31 -15.74
CA GLN A 385 -1.39 1.98 -17.10
C GLN A 385 -2.52 0.97 -17.14
N VAL A 386 -2.49 -0.06 -16.30
CA VAL A 386 -3.55 -1.06 -16.26
C VAL A 386 -4.82 -0.44 -15.68
N GLY A 387 -4.73 0.24 -14.53
CA GLY A 387 -5.86 0.86 -13.86
C GLY A 387 -6.55 1.94 -14.71
N GLY A 388 -5.78 2.84 -15.31
CA GLY A 388 -6.29 3.88 -16.20
C GLY A 388 -6.82 3.37 -17.54
N LYS A 389 -6.61 2.09 -17.87
CA LYS A 389 -7.20 1.46 -19.07
C LYS A 389 -8.27 0.45 -18.72
N LEU A 390 -8.39 0.05 -17.47
CA LEU A 390 -9.31 -0.99 -17.03
C LEU A 390 -10.78 -0.63 -17.30
N PRO A 391 -11.25 0.63 -17.14
CA PRO A 391 -12.63 0.98 -17.48
C PRO A 391 -12.98 0.80 -18.96
N SER A 392 -12.00 0.67 -19.87
CA SER A 392 -12.22 0.38 -21.29
C SER A 392 -12.90 -0.96 -21.57
N THR A 393 -13.07 -1.83 -20.57
CA THR A 393 -13.83 -3.07 -20.74
C THR A 393 -15.35 -2.84 -20.73
N PHE A 394 -15.83 -1.79 -20.06
CA PHE A 394 -17.26 -1.50 -19.91
C PHE A 394 -17.67 -0.09 -20.38
N ARG A 395 -16.74 0.88 -20.46
CA ARG A 395 -17.02 2.24 -20.91
C ARG A 395 -15.96 2.74 -21.89
N SER A 396 -16.31 3.69 -22.75
CA SER A 396 -15.33 4.41 -23.57
C SER A 396 -14.46 5.31 -22.68
N ILE A 397 -13.13 5.26 -22.89
CA ILE A 397 -12.17 6.07 -22.13
C ILE A 397 -11.27 6.89 -23.05
N GLU A 398 -10.85 8.05 -22.56
CA GLU A 398 -9.84 8.87 -23.21
C GLU A 398 -8.43 8.36 -22.87
N LEU A 399 -7.64 8.06 -23.89
CA LEU A 399 -6.26 7.63 -23.72
C LEU A 399 -5.32 8.85 -23.68
N THR A 400 -5.30 9.56 -22.55
CA THR A 400 -4.47 10.77 -22.33
C THR A 400 -2.98 10.54 -22.55
N ASP A 401 -2.48 9.32 -22.35
CA ASP A 401 -1.07 9.03 -22.61
C ASP A 401 -0.74 8.98 -24.11
N SER A 402 -1.75 8.81 -24.98
CA SER A 402 -1.62 8.49 -26.42
C SER A 402 -1.93 9.68 -27.33
N ILE A 403 -1.74 10.91 -26.84
CA ILE A 403 -2.03 12.12 -27.60
C ILE A 403 -1.26 12.12 -28.92
N LYS A 404 -1.99 12.31 -30.03
CA LYS A 404 -1.43 12.48 -31.36
C LYS A 404 -1.48 13.95 -31.72
N PHE A 405 -0.32 14.52 -32.00
CA PHE A 405 -0.22 15.90 -32.48
C PHE A 405 -0.42 15.96 -33.99
N ILE A 406 -1.56 16.50 -34.41
CA ILE A 406 -1.87 16.71 -35.82
C ILE A 406 -1.31 18.09 -36.21
N LYS A 407 -0.16 18.09 -36.89
CA LYS A 407 0.47 19.32 -37.38
C LYS A 407 -0.27 19.89 -38.59
N ASN A 408 -0.28 21.21 -38.71
CA ASN A 408 -0.96 21.95 -39.79
C ASN A 408 -2.46 21.64 -39.88
N PHE A 409 -3.13 21.43 -38.75
CA PHE A 409 -4.57 21.20 -38.73
C PHE A 409 -5.30 22.46 -39.22
N ASN A 410 -6.35 22.27 -40.03
CA ASN A 410 -7.13 23.37 -40.59
C ASN A 410 -8.52 23.35 -39.96
N PRO A 411 -8.90 24.34 -39.14
CA PRO A 411 -10.22 24.38 -38.50
C PRO A 411 -11.40 24.34 -39.48
N LYS A 412 -11.19 24.68 -40.76
CA LYS A 412 -12.22 24.58 -41.81
C LYS A 412 -12.58 23.14 -42.20
N SER A 413 -11.81 22.14 -41.79
CA SER A 413 -12.13 20.72 -42.04
C SER A 413 -13.02 20.10 -40.96
N VAL A 414 -13.50 20.92 -40.01
CA VAL A 414 -14.47 20.50 -38.99
C VAL A 414 -15.87 20.60 -39.56
N TYR A 415 -16.61 19.50 -39.46
CA TYR A 415 -18.01 19.37 -39.84
C TYR A 415 -18.87 19.41 -38.58
N THR A 416 -20.12 19.86 -38.72
CA THR A 416 -21.13 19.80 -37.65
C THR A 416 -22.25 18.89 -38.10
N ALA A 417 -22.63 17.92 -37.27
CA ALA A 417 -23.82 17.10 -37.46
C ALA A 417 -24.62 17.05 -36.16
N VAL A 418 -25.88 16.60 -36.26
CA VAL A 418 -26.74 16.38 -35.09
C VAL A 418 -26.69 14.89 -34.75
N ASN A 419 -26.38 14.57 -33.49
CA ASN A 419 -26.34 13.18 -33.00
C ASN A 419 -27.76 12.61 -32.78
N GLU A 420 -27.86 11.33 -32.41
CA GLU A 420 -29.15 10.65 -32.17
C GLU A 420 -29.99 11.29 -31.05
N GLU A 421 -29.37 12.10 -30.18
CA GLU A 421 -29.99 12.80 -29.06
C GLU A 421 -30.44 14.24 -29.42
N GLY A 422 -30.27 14.66 -30.68
CA GLY A 422 -30.64 16.00 -31.14
C GLY A 422 -29.61 17.09 -30.79
N LYS A 423 -28.41 16.72 -30.34
CA LYS A 423 -27.34 17.64 -29.96
C LYS A 423 -26.38 17.85 -31.13
N GLU A 424 -25.97 19.11 -31.37
CA GLU A 424 -24.96 19.43 -32.37
C GLU A 424 -23.56 18.96 -31.90
N GLU A 425 -22.94 18.08 -32.68
CA GLU A 425 -21.57 17.61 -32.50
C GLU A 425 -20.67 18.08 -33.65
N LYS A 426 -19.52 18.65 -33.30
CA LYS A 426 -18.47 19.01 -34.25
C LYS A 426 -17.48 17.85 -34.37
N PHE A 427 -17.08 17.47 -35.58
CA PHE A 427 -16.10 16.39 -35.80
C PHE A 427 -15.28 16.61 -37.08
N PHE A 428 -14.13 15.94 -37.21
CA PHE A 428 -13.33 15.91 -38.43
C PHE A 428 -12.87 14.49 -38.76
N TYR A 429 -12.60 14.20 -40.02
CA TYR A 429 -12.12 12.87 -40.42
C TYR A 429 -10.61 12.78 -40.34
N LEU A 430 -10.11 11.80 -39.58
CA LEU A 430 -8.69 11.42 -39.60
C LEU A 430 -8.54 10.08 -40.31
N LYS A 431 -7.58 10.04 -41.23
CA LYS A 431 -7.20 8.79 -41.89
C LYS A 431 -6.28 7.99 -40.99
N GLU A 432 -6.81 6.95 -40.35
CA GLU A 432 -6.01 5.98 -39.61
C GLU A 432 -5.74 4.73 -40.48
N ARG A 433 -4.49 4.58 -40.91
CA ARG A 433 -4.04 3.52 -41.83
C ARG A 433 -4.86 3.47 -43.13
N LYS A 434 -5.96 2.72 -43.16
CA LYS A 434 -6.84 2.46 -44.32
C LYS A 434 -8.29 2.93 -44.16
N LEU A 435 -8.68 3.43 -42.98
CA LEU A 435 -10.06 3.86 -42.69
C LEU A 435 -10.07 5.34 -42.29
N TYR A 436 -11.15 6.04 -42.63
CA TYR A 436 -11.43 7.38 -42.12
C TYR A 436 -12.32 7.23 -40.89
N SER A 437 -11.86 7.71 -39.74
CA SER A 437 -12.67 7.80 -38.52
C SER A 437 -13.06 9.25 -38.29
N GLY A 438 -14.34 9.47 -37.98
CA GLY A 438 -14.83 10.77 -37.50
C GLY A 438 -14.39 10.95 -36.05
N ILE A 439 -13.64 12.02 -35.79
CA ILE A 439 -13.11 12.36 -34.47
C ILE A 439 -13.86 13.60 -33.97
N PRO A 440 -14.41 13.58 -32.75
CA PRO A 440 -15.04 14.76 -32.16
C PRO A 440 -14.03 15.91 -32.02
N TYR A 441 -14.46 17.11 -32.38
CA TYR A 441 -13.64 18.32 -32.36
C TYR A 441 -13.93 19.14 -31.11
N HIS A 442 -12.95 19.18 -30.21
CA HIS A 442 -12.92 20.09 -29.07
C HIS A 442 -12.07 21.33 -29.37
N GLU A 443 -12.63 22.52 -29.19
CA GLU A 443 -11.93 23.80 -29.44
C GLU A 443 -10.73 24.01 -28.51
N GLU A 444 -10.78 23.45 -27.29
CA GLU A 444 -9.69 23.54 -26.30
C GLU A 444 -8.40 22.85 -26.75
N ASN A 445 -8.49 21.86 -27.64
CA ASN A 445 -7.37 21.06 -28.10
C ASN A 445 -6.66 21.67 -29.32
N TRP A 446 -7.15 22.81 -29.82
CA TRP A 446 -6.58 23.50 -30.97
C TRP A 446 -5.65 24.64 -30.53
N ASN A 447 -4.37 24.56 -30.91
CA ASN A 447 -3.43 25.65 -30.70
C ASN A 447 -3.32 26.53 -31.97
N PRO A 448 -3.86 27.77 -31.97
CA PRO A 448 -3.87 28.64 -33.15
C PRO A 448 -2.47 29.16 -33.51
N THR A 449 -1.55 29.27 -32.56
CA THR A 449 -0.19 29.79 -32.77
C THR A 449 0.69 28.78 -33.52
N ASN A 450 0.65 27.51 -33.11
CA ASN A 450 1.48 26.46 -33.68
C ASN A 450 0.80 25.67 -34.81
N LYS A 451 -0.49 25.94 -35.06
CA LYS A 451 -1.35 25.18 -35.97
C LYS A 451 -1.35 23.67 -35.70
N VAL A 452 -1.32 23.28 -34.43
CA VAL A 452 -1.33 21.88 -33.99
C VAL A 452 -2.65 21.58 -33.30
N TYR A 453 -3.29 20.48 -33.68
CA TYR A 453 -4.43 19.92 -32.96
C TYR A 453 -4.00 18.72 -32.12
N GLU A 454 -4.36 18.73 -30.84
CA GLU A 454 -4.07 17.66 -29.89
C GLU A 454 -5.21 16.63 -29.92
N TYR A 455 -5.00 15.53 -30.64
CA TYR A 455 -6.00 14.46 -30.69
C TYR A 455 -5.77 13.46 -29.55
N ILE A 456 -6.75 13.37 -28.64
CA ILE A 456 -6.80 12.38 -27.58
C ILE A 456 -7.62 11.18 -28.10
N PRO A 457 -7.00 10.01 -28.33
CA PRO A 457 -7.75 8.88 -28.87
C PRO A 457 -8.68 8.29 -27.82
N ILE A 458 -9.93 8.03 -28.23
CA ILE A 458 -10.94 7.37 -27.41
C ILE A 458 -10.86 5.87 -27.68
N HIS A 459 -10.74 5.07 -26.62
CA HIS A 459 -10.80 3.62 -26.68
C HIS A 459 -12.15 3.16 -26.14
N GLY A 460 -12.99 2.64 -27.03
CA GLY A 460 -14.34 2.20 -26.69
C GLY A 460 -14.39 0.95 -25.81
N PRO A 461 -15.59 0.60 -25.31
CA PRO A 461 -15.82 -0.63 -24.57
C PRO A 461 -15.45 -1.86 -25.43
N ILE A 462 -14.51 -2.66 -24.94
CA ILE A 462 -13.99 -3.83 -25.68
C ILE A 462 -15.08 -4.88 -25.93
N PHE A 463 -16.11 -4.95 -25.07
CA PHE A 463 -17.12 -6.00 -25.07
C PHE A 463 -18.51 -5.54 -25.56
N GLY A 464 -18.59 -4.59 -26.50
CA GLY A 464 -19.84 -4.24 -27.18
C GLY A 464 -20.40 -2.88 -26.76
N LYS A 465 -21.61 -2.84 -26.22
CA LYS A 465 -22.27 -1.57 -25.81
C LYS A 465 -21.65 -1.03 -24.52
N GLU A 466 -21.80 0.29 -24.32
CA GLU A 466 -21.48 0.93 -23.04
C GLU A 466 -22.28 0.26 -21.91
N ASP A 467 -21.63 0.13 -20.75
CA ASP A 467 -22.15 -0.48 -19.53
C ASP A 467 -22.60 -1.95 -19.66
N ASN A 468 -21.93 -2.71 -20.52
CA ASN A 468 -22.18 -4.15 -20.61
C ASN A 468 -21.74 -4.89 -19.32
N LEU A 469 -22.63 -5.72 -18.77
CA LEU A 469 -22.39 -6.59 -17.61
C LEU A 469 -21.12 -7.44 -17.75
N LEU A 470 -20.80 -7.92 -18.96
CA LEU A 470 -19.58 -8.69 -19.20
C LEU A 470 -18.30 -7.87 -18.91
N GLY A 471 -18.30 -6.58 -19.24
CA GLY A 471 -17.18 -5.70 -18.96
C GLY A 471 -16.93 -5.55 -17.46
N TYR A 472 -18.01 -5.33 -16.68
CA TYR A 472 -17.96 -5.28 -15.22
C TYR A 472 -17.45 -6.60 -14.61
N VAL A 473 -17.98 -7.74 -15.05
CA VAL A 473 -17.55 -9.06 -14.55
C VAL A 473 -16.06 -9.30 -14.79
N ILE A 474 -15.53 -8.90 -15.94
CA ILE A 474 -14.10 -9.04 -16.26
C ILE A 474 -13.25 -8.18 -15.33
N VAL A 475 -13.67 -6.95 -15.04
CA VAL A 475 -12.96 -6.04 -14.11
C VAL A 475 -12.96 -6.60 -12.69
N LEU A 476 -14.09 -7.13 -12.23
CA LEU A 476 -14.19 -7.73 -10.89
C LEU A 476 -13.41 -9.03 -10.78
N ALA A 477 -13.46 -9.89 -11.79
CA ALA A 477 -12.63 -11.10 -11.85
C ALA A 477 -11.14 -10.73 -11.89
N PHE A 478 -10.79 -9.67 -12.61
CA PHE A 478 -9.43 -9.15 -12.65
C PHE A 478 -8.97 -8.67 -11.27
N ALA A 479 -9.79 -7.87 -10.60
CA ALA A 479 -9.55 -7.38 -9.24
C ALA A 479 -9.30 -8.52 -8.25
N PHE A 480 -10.10 -9.59 -8.32
CA PHE A 480 -9.95 -10.76 -7.47
C PHE A 480 -8.62 -11.46 -7.68
N VAL A 481 -8.28 -11.79 -8.94
CA VAL A 481 -7.05 -12.51 -9.26
C VAL A 481 -5.82 -11.65 -8.96
N LEU A 482 -5.90 -10.33 -9.17
CA LEU A 482 -4.84 -9.41 -8.81
C LEU A 482 -4.59 -9.42 -7.29
N GLY A 483 -5.64 -9.23 -6.48
CA GLY A 483 -5.51 -9.25 -5.02
C GLY A 483 -4.99 -10.60 -4.50
N TYR A 484 -5.52 -11.70 -5.04
CA TYR A 484 -5.07 -13.05 -4.70
C TYR A 484 -3.59 -13.27 -5.05
N SER A 485 -3.17 -12.95 -6.27
CA SER A 485 -1.78 -13.13 -6.73
C SER A 485 -0.79 -12.20 -6.02
N ALA A 486 -1.18 -10.95 -5.76
CA ALA A 486 -0.39 -10.00 -4.97
C ALA A 486 -0.08 -10.55 -3.57
N THR A 487 -1.08 -11.15 -2.94
CA THR A 487 -0.95 -11.74 -1.60
C THR A 487 -0.06 -12.97 -1.57
N LEU A 488 -0.14 -13.83 -2.59
CA LEU A 488 0.75 -14.99 -2.71
C LEU A 488 2.22 -14.60 -2.87
N ALA A 489 2.48 -13.43 -3.46
CA ALA A 489 3.82 -12.90 -3.65
C ALA A 489 4.40 -12.25 -2.38
N GLU A 490 3.58 -11.98 -1.37
CA GLU A 490 3.95 -11.18 -0.20
C GLU A 490 4.94 -11.92 0.72
N PRO A 491 6.20 -11.47 0.83
CA PRO A 491 7.21 -12.15 1.64
C PRO A 491 6.88 -12.14 3.13
N ALA A 492 6.29 -11.05 3.63
CA ALA A 492 5.94 -10.92 5.05
C ALA A 492 4.88 -11.95 5.47
N LEU A 493 3.91 -12.24 4.60
CA LEU A 493 2.88 -13.25 4.85
C LEU A 493 3.47 -14.67 4.88
N SER A 494 4.42 -14.95 4.00
CA SER A 494 5.15 -16.23 4.02
C SER A 494 5.96 -16.40 5.33
N ALA A 495 6.53 -15.33 5.86
CA ALA A 495 7.25 -15.36 7.15
C ALA A 495 6.30 -15.59 8.32
N LEU A 496 5.16 -14.90 8.37
CA LEU A 496 4.11 -15.13 9.38
C LEU A 496 3.61 -16.58 9.34
N GLY A 497 3.36 -17.11 8.14
CA GLY A 497 2.92 -18.50 7.98
C GLY A 497 3.92 -19.53 8.51
N ASN A 498 5.23 -19.29 8.35
CA ASN A 498 6.25 -20.14 8.96
C ASN A 498 6.19 -20.07 10.50
N ALA A 499 6.09 -18.86 11.07
CA ALA A 499 6.07 -18.66 12.51
C ALA A 499 4.82 -19.28 13.17
N VAL A 500 3.67 -19.16 12.52
CA VAL A 500 2.42 -19.80 12.95
C VAL A 500 2.52 -21.32 12.88
N GLU A 501 3.10 -21.88 11.81
CA GLU A 501 3.27 -23.33 11.67
C GLU A 501 4.20 -23.90 12.76
N GLU A 502 5.29 -23.19 13.09
CA GLU A 502 6.22 -23.57 14.17
C GLU A 502 5.57 -23.47 15.55
N THR A 503 4.85 -22.37 15.83
CA THR A 503 4.19 -22.14 17.13
C THR A 503 3.02 -23.10 17.36
N THR A 504 2.35 -23.55 16.29
CA THR A 504 1.19 -24.46 16.37
C THR A 504 1.55 -25.94 16.22
N VAL A 505 2.84 -26.28 16.26
CA VAL A 505 3.36 -27.67 16.11
C VAL A 505 2.80 -28.33 14.84
N GLY A 506 2.72 -27.58 13.73
CA GLY A 506 2.22 -28.07 12.45
C GLY A 506 0.70 -28.26 12.35
N THR A 507 -0.07 -27.88 13.38
CA THR A 507 -1.55 -27.91 13.31
C THR A 507 -2.06 -26.93 12.24
N PHE A 508 -1.43 -25.76 12.14
CA PHE A 508 -1.61 -24.84 11.03
C PHE A 508 -0.51 -24.99 9.99
N ARG A 509 -0.86 -25.51 8.82
CA ARG A 509 0.06 -25.50 7.69
C ARG A 509 0.17 -24.10 7.13
N LYS A 510 1.39 -23.62 6.88
CA LYS A 510 1.66 -22.35 6.19
C LYS A 510 0.82 -22.19 4.93
N SER A 511 0.75 -23.23 4.09
CA SER A 511 0.03 -23.17 2.82
C SER A 511 -1.45 -22.89 3.02
N LEU A 512 -2.07 -23.39 4.09
CA LEU A 512 -3.49 -23.22 4.32
C LEU A 512 -3.77 -21.77 4.75
N LEU A 513 -2.94 -21.22 5.65
CA LEU A 513 -3.03 -19.82 6.05
C LEU A 513 -2.87 -18.88 4.85
N ILE A 514 -1.81 -19.04 4.05
CA ILE A 514 -1.56 -18.19 2.88
C ILE A 514 -2.73 -18.23 1.89
N GLN A 515 -3.29 -19.40 1.63
CA GLN A 515 -4.41 -19.55 0.70
C GLN A 515 -5.69 -18.90 1.22
N SER A 516 -6.01 -19.08 2.50
CA SER A 516 -7.17 -18.42 3.13
C SER A 516 -7.03 -16.89 3.07
N VAL A 517 -5.85 -16.37 3.44
CA VAL A 517 -5.56 -14.94 3.39
C VAL A 517 -5.67 -14.41 1.96
N ALA A 518 -5.08 -15.09 0.98
CA ALA A 518 -5.14 -14.67 -0.43
C ALA A 518 -6.56 -14.65 -1.00
N ILE A 519 -7.42 -15.62 -0.64
CA ILE A 519 -8.84 -15.61 -1.03
C ILE A 519 -9.54 -14.39 -0.43
N GLY A 520 -9.29 -14.10 0.85
CA GLY A 520 -9.81 -12.91 1.51
C GLY A 520 -9.38 -11.62 0.82
N VAL A 521 -8.08 -11.45 0.52
CA VAL A 521 -7.58 -10.25 -0.19
C VAL A 521 -8.19 -10.14 -1.58
N GLY A 522 -8.36 -11.25 -2.30
CA GLY A 522 -9.02 -11.28 -3.60
C GLY A 522 -10.44 -10.70 -3.53
N PHE A 523 -11.28 -11.19 -2.60
CA PHE A 523 -12.63 -10.66 -2.40
C PHE A 523 -12.63 -9.21 -1.90
N GLY A 524 -11.68 -8.84 -1.03
CA GLY A 524 -11.52 -7.47 -0.57
C GLY A 524 -11.15 -6.50 -1.69
N THR A 525 -10.21 -6.88 -2.55
CA THR A 525 -9.79 -6.08 -3.72
C THR A 525 -10.91 -5.97 -4.75
N LEU A 526 -11.64 -7.06 -4.98
CA LEU A 526 -12.86 -7.06 -5.80
C LEU A 526 -13.88 -6.06 -5.27
N THR A 527 -14.17 -6.10 -3.98
CA THR A 527 -15.14 -5.20 -3.33
C THR A 527 -14.65 -3.75 -3.35
N GLY A 528 -13.35 -3.52 -3.20
CA GLY A 528 -12.74 -2.19 -3.29
C GLY A 528 -12.79 -1.59 -4.69
N ILE A 529 -12.59 -2.39 -5.75
CA ILE A 529 -12.79 -1.90 -7.13
C ILE A 529 -14.28 -1.72 -7.43
N LEU A 530 -15.14 -2.64 -6.99
CA LEU A 530 -16.59 -2.51 -7.12
C LEU A 530 -17.10 -1.19 -6.53
N LYS A 531 -16.54 -0.80 -5.38
CA LYS A 531 -16.81 0.48 -4.73
C LYS A 531 -16.49 1.68 -5.62
N ILE A 532 -15.33 1.69 -6.30
CA ILE A 532 -14.94 2.79 -7.19
C ILE A 532 -15.86 2.83 -8.41
N VAL A 533 -16.09 1.65 -8.99
CA VAL A 533 -16.87 1.51 -10.23
C VAL A 533 -18.35 1.88 -10.04
N LEU A 534 -18.93 1.59 -8.86
CA LEU A 534 -20.32 1.87 -8.53
C LEU A 534 -20.50 3.12 -7.64
N GLU A 535 -19.43 3.87 -7.36
CA GLU A 535 -19.43 5.04 -6.47
C GLU A 535 -20.05 4.78 -5.08
N ILE A 536 -19.87 3.56 -4.54
CA ILE A 536 -20.43 3.18 -3.24
C ILE A 536 -19.59 3.84 -2.13
N PRO A 537 -20.19 4.59 -1.18
CA PRO A 537 -19.40 5.16 -0.10
C PRO A 537 -18.77 4.06 0.76
N LEU A 538 -17.48 4.19 1.08
CA LEU A 538 -16.70 3.17 1.79
C LEU A 538 -17.37 2.67 3.08
N ILE A 539 -18.08 3.55 3.79
CA ILE A 539 -18.74 3.23 5.06
C ILE A 539 -19.79 2.10 4.93
N TRP A 540 -20.47 2.02 3.79
CA TRP A 540 -21.49 0.99 3.52
C TRP A 540 -20.88 -0.40 3.38
N ILE A 541 -19.57 -0.48 3.11
CA ILE A 541 -18.82 -1.74 3.05
C ILE A 541 -18.19 -2.02 4.41
N LEU A 542 -17.54 -1.03 5.01
CA LEU A 542 -16.78 -1.22 6.26
C LEU A 542 -17.67 -1.50 7.48
N VAL A 543 -18.79 -0.80 7.65
CA VAL A 543 -19.63 -0.99 8.85
C VAL A 543 -20.21 -2.42 8.91
N PRO A 544 -20.86 -2.96 7.86
CA PRO A 544 -21.39 -4.32 7.91
C PRO A 544 -20.31 -5.38 8.10
N ILE A 545 -19.18 -5.27 7.38
CA ILE A 545 -18.11 -6.28 7.46
C ILE A 545 -17.47 -6.29 8.85
N TYR A 546 -17.18 -5.14 9.45
CA TYR A 546 -16.57 -5.10 10.77
C TYR A 546 -17.55 -5.50 11.88
N ILE A 547 -18.83 -5.17 11.78
CA ILE A 547 -19.85 -5.71 12.72
C ILE A 547 -19.86 -7.24 12.65
N PHE A 548 -19.84 -7.79 11.44
CA PHE A 548 -19.80 -9.24 11.25
C PHE A 548 -18.50 -9.88 11.81
N LEU A 549 -17.34 -9.23 11.61
CA LEU A 549 -16.07 -9.64 12.19
C LEU A 549 -16.12 -9.64 13.72
N LEU A 550 -16.72 -8.62 14.35
CA LEU A 550 -16.88 -8.55 15.80
C LEU A 550 -17.76 -9.69 16.33
N ILE A 551 -18.79 -10.11 15.58
CA ILE A 551 -19.61 -11.28 15.93
C ILE A 551 -18.77 -12.56 15.86
N LEU A 552 -18.06 -12.79 14.76
CA LEU A 552 -17.16 -13.95 14.60
C LEU A 552 -16.06 -14.00 15.67
N ASN A 553 -15.61 -12.82 16.12
CA ASN A 553 -14.63 -12.70 17.20
C ASN A 553 -15.13 -13.26 18.53
N THR A 554 -16.44 -13.21 18.79
CA THR A 554 -17.01 -13.80 20.03
C THR A 554 -17.12 -15.32 19.98
N ILE A 555 -17.15 -15.90 18.78
CA ILE A 555 -17.28 -17.35 18.53
C ILE A 555 -15.91 -18.04 18.45
N SER A 556 -14.86 -17.30 18.06
CA SER A 556 -13.52 -17.83 17.79
C SER A 556 -12.65 -17.90 19.05
N LYS A 557 -11.64 -18.79 19.08
CA LYS A 557 -10.65 -18.81 20.19
C LYS A 557 -9.62 -17.69 20.01
N SER A 558 -9.03 -17.25 21.14
CA SER A 558 -8.02 -16.18 21.19
C SER A 558 -6.86 -16.37 20.19
N GLU A 559 -6.36 -17.59 20.04
CA GLU A 559 -5.26 -17.90 19.10
C GLU A 559 -5.65 -17.59 17.63
N PHE A 560 -6.84 -18.01 17.20
CA PHE A 560 -7.33 -17.76 15.84
C PHE A 560 -7.62 -16.29 15.61
N ILE A 561 -8.10 -15.59 16.64
CA ILE A 561 -8.35 -14.15 16.60
C ILE A 561 -7.02 -13.42 16.35
N GLU A 562 -6.00 -13.73 17.16
CA GLU A 562 -4.71 -13.07 17.07
C GLU A 562 -4.03 -13.32 15.72
N ILE A 563 -4.09 -14.56 15.20
CA ILE A 563 -3.57 -14.90 13.87
C ILE A 563 -4.36 -14.22 12.75
N ALA A 564 -5.70 -14.23 12.80
CA ALA A 564 -6.54 -13.68 11.73
C ALA A 564 -6.34 -12.18 11.54
N TRP A 565 -6.31 -11.44 12.66
CA TRP A 565 -6.16 -9.99 12.63
C TRP A 565 -4.74 -9.56 12.27
N ASP A 566 -3.70 -10.26 12.74
CA ASP A 566 -2.33 -9.96 12.31
C ASP A 566 -2.09 -10.35 10.85
N SER A 567 -2.67 -11.47 10.38
CA SER A 567 -2.54 -11.89 8.98
C SER A 567 -3.04 -10.83 8.01
N ALA A 568 -4.09 -10.10 8.37
CA ALA A 568 -4.62 -8.99 7.58
C ALA A 568 -3.69 -7.77 7.54
N GLY A 569 -2.99 -7.46 8.63
CA GLY A 569 -1.96 -6.42 8.63
C GLY A 569 -0.76 -6.81 7.79
N VAL A 570 -0.49 -8.10 7.59
CA VAL A 570 0.68 -8.58 6.86
C VAL A 570 0.46 -8.65 5.33
N THR A 571 -0.77 -8.49 4.83
CA THR A 571 -1.06 -8.54 3.38
C THR A 571 -0.69 -7.26 2.61
N THR A 572 -0.44 -6.18 3.32
CA THR A 572 -0.25 -4.82 2.80
C THR A 572 1.22 -4.49 2.60
N GLY A 573 1.97 -5.43 2.04
CA GLY A 573 3.40 -5.28 1.92
C GLY A 573 3.85 -4.46 0.71
N PRO A 574 5.17 -4.49 0.44
CA PRO A 574 5.86 -3.53 -0.41
C PRO A 574 5.45 -3.62 -1.89
N ILE A 575 4.86 -4.74 -2.33
CA ILE A 575 4.41 -4.94 -3.71
C ILE A 575 2.93 -4.57 -3.85
N THR A 576 2.09 -5.04 -2.92
CA THR A 576 0.63 -4.93 -2.98
C THR A 576 0.15 -3.47 -2.87
N VAL A 577 0.71 -2.69 -1.94
CA VAL A 577 0.30 -1.30 -1.68
C VAL A 577 0.47 -0.40 -2.92
N PRO A 578 1.70 -0.25 -3.48
CA PRO A 578 1.88 0.63 -4.64
C PRO A 578 1.01 0.22 -5.83
N LEU A 579 0.89 -1.08 -6.08
CA LEU A 579 0.14 -1.59 -7.22
C LEU A 579 -1.37 -1.34 -7.09
N ILE A 580 -1.97 -1.66 -5.94
CA ILE A 580 -3.41 -1.51 -5.73
C ILE A 580 -3.81 -0.03 -5.68
N ILE A 581 -3.02 0.84 -5.02
CA ILE A 581 -3.32 2.28 -4.98
C ILE A 581 -3.17 2.90 -6.37
N ALA A 582 -2.09 2.61 -7.09
CA ALA A 582 -1.87 3.14 -8.44
C ALA A 582 -3.03 2.76 -9.37
N MET A 583 -3.46 1.49 -9.31
CA MET A 583 -4.60 1.02 -10.07
C MET A 583 -5.91 1.68 -9.65
N GLY A 584 -6.18 1.80 -8.34
CA GLY A 584 -7.38 2.43 -7.81
C GLY A 584 -7.54 3.89 -8.24
N LEU A 585 -6.46 4.66 -8.13
CA LEU A 585 -6.41 6.04 -8.62
C LEU A 585 -6.52 6.11 -10.15
N GLY A 586 -5.92 5.17 -10.87
CA GLY A 586 -6.05 5.07 -12.33
C GLY A 586 -7.50 4.86 -12.77
N ILE A 587 -8.21 3.94 -12.12
CA ILE A 587 -9.65 3.69 -12.38
C ILE A 587 -10.46 4.92 -12.00
N GLY A 588 -10.22 5.49 -10.81
CA GLY A 588 -10.99 6.62 -10.31
C GLY A 588 -10.85 7.87 -11.17
N ASN A 589 -9.64 8.20 -11.60
CA ASN A 589 -9.38 9.33 -12.49
C ASN A 589 -10.11 9.22 -13.84
N GLN A 590 -10.24 8.00 -14.38
CA GLN A 590 -10.94 7.76 -15.65
C GLN A 590 -12.46 7.80 -15.49
N LEU A 591 -12.98 7.40 -14.34
CA LEU A 591 -14.40 7.47 -14.04
C LEU A 591 -14.83 8.85 -13.53
N GLY A 592 -13.89 9.77 -13.28
CA GLY A 592 -14.17 11.07 -12.66
C GLY A 592 -14.53 10.95 -11.17
N THR A 593 -14.23 9.82 -10.54
CA THR A 593 -14.52 9.57 -9.14
C THR A 593 -13.35 10.00 -8.26
N ILE A 594 -13.64 10.82 -7.27
CA ILE A 594 -12.68 11.40 -6.32
C ILE A 594 -12.13 10.31 -5.37
N ASP A 595 -12.90 9.23 -5.19
CA ASP A 595 -12.71 8.24 -4.14
C ASP A 595 -11.90 7.02 -4.61
N GLY A 596 -10.66 7.25 -5.05
CA GLY A 596 -9.72 6.18 -5.45
C GLY A 596 -9.02 5.45 -4.29
N PHE A 597 -9.22 5.92 -3.06
CA PHE A 597 -8.72 5.30 -1.81
C PHE A 597 -9.76 4.34 -1.21
N GLY A 598 -9.39 3.57 -0.19
CA GLY A 598 -10.26 2.61 0.50
C GLY A 598 -10.23 1.19 -0.08
N ILE A 599 -9.47 0.95 -1.16
CA ILE A 599 -9.32 -0.42 -1.70
C ILE A 599 -8.50 -1.26 -0.72
N LEU A 600 -7.44 -0.70 -0.13
CA LEU A 600 -6.61 -1.41 0.84
C LEU A 600 -7.38 -1.72 2.12
N ALA A 601 -8.27 -0.82 2.55
CA ALA A 601 -9.20 -1.08 3.64
C ALA A 601 -10.06 -2.34 3.39
N CYS A 602 -10.67 -2.44 2.21
CA CYS A 602 -11.43 -3.63 1.83
C CYS A 602 -10.51 -4.87 1.72
N ALA A 603 -9.34 -4.72 1.11
CA ALA A 603 -8.34 -5.78 0.94
C ALA A 603 -7.78 -6.32 2.27
N SER A 604 -7.88 -5.56 3.36
CA SER A 604 -7.44 -5.97 4.71
C SER A 604 -8.60 -6.47 5.59
N ALA A 605 -9.84 -6.03 5.39
CA ALA A 605 -10.98 -6.54 6.16
C ALA A 605 -11.37 -8.00 5.82
N PHE A 606 -11.39 -8.36 4.54
CA PHE A 606 -11.81 -9.70 4.09
C PHE A 606 -10.84 -10.86 4.42
N PRO A 607 -9.51 -10.65 4.49
CA PRO A 607 -8.59 -11.65 5.04
C PRO A 607 -8.92 -12.07 6.47
N ILE A 608 -9.26 -11.11 7.34
CA ILE A 608 -9.66 -11.39 8.72
C ILE A 608 -10.85 -12.33 8.71
N LEU A 609 -11.84 -12.01 7.87
CA LEU A 609 -13.04 -12.83 7.71
C LEU A 609 -12.70 -14.24 7.26
N SER A 610 -11.88 -14.39 6.22
CA SER A 610 -11.51 -15.69 5.69
C SER A 610 -10.76 -16.55 6.72
N VAL A 611 -9.79 -15.97 7.43
CA VAL A 611 -8.99 -16.70 8.42
C VAL A 611 -9.81 -17.07 9.66
N LEU A 612 -10.73 -16.22 10.12
CA LEU A 612 -11.64 -16.56 11.22
C LEU A 612 -12.57 -17.72 10.84
N ILE A 613 -13.17 -17.68 9.64
CA ILE A 613 -14.00 -18.79 9.13
C ILE A 613 -13.18 -20.07 9.06
N MET A 614 -11.97 -19.99 8.48
CA MET A 614 -11.07 -21.13 8.35
C MET A 614 -10.65 -21.68 9.72
N GLY A 615 -10.39 -20.82 10.71
CA GLY A 615 -10.08 -21.20 12.08
C GLY A 615 -11.22 -21.98 12.76
N ILE A 616 -12.47 -21.52 12.56
CA ILE A 616 -13.67 -22.23 13.06
C ILE A 616 -13.81 -23.61 12.39
N ILE A 617 -13.59 -23.70 11.07
CA ILE A 617 -13.65 -24.96 10.33
C ILE A 617 -12.62 -25.96 10.87
N VAL A 618 -11.36 -25.54 11.02
CA VAL A 618 -10.28 -26.41 11.52
C VAL A 618 -10.53 -26.86 12.96
N GLU A 619 -11.01 -25.99 13.84
CA GLU A 619 -11.34 -26.38 15.21
C GLU A 619 -12.49 -27.40 15.25
N ASN A 620 -13.50 -27.25 14.41
CA ASN A 620 -14.61 -28.22 14.33
C ASN A 620 -14.14 -29.57 13.80
N SER A 621 -13.31 -29.59 12.75
CA SER A 621 -12.69 -30.83 12.24
C SER A 621 -11.83 -31.52 13.30
N ARG A 622 -11.08 -30.76 14.10
CA ARG A 622 -10.28 -31.29 15.21
C ARG A 622 -11.15 -31.97 16.26
N LYS A 623 -12.23 -31.33 16.70
CA LYS A 623 -13.17 -31.91 17.69
C LYS A 623 -13.79 -33.22 17.21
N LEU A 624 -14.15 -33.30 15.93
CA LEU A 624 -14.67 -34.54 15.33
C LEU A 624 -13.63 -35.66 15.34
N SER A 625 -12.38 -35.36 14.95
CA SER A 625 -11.30 -36.36 14.93
C SER A 625 -10.96 -36.92 16.32
N VAL A 626 -11.01 -36.08 17.36
CA VAL A 626 -10.80 -36.52 18.75
C VAL A 626 -11.95 -37.44 19.19
N ASN A 627 -13.20 -37.06 18.91
CA ASN A 627 -14.36 -37.88 19.23
C ASN A 627 -14.35 -39.24 18.51
N ASP A 628 -13.94 -39.28 17.24
CA ASP A 628 -13.79 -40.52 16.47
C ASP A 628 -12.67 -41.41 17.02
N SER A 629 -11.59 -40.82 17.53
CA SER A 629 -10.51 -41.57 18.17
C SER A 629 -10.94 -42.16 19.52
N GLU A 630 -11.64 -41.38 20.35
CA GLU A 630 -12.19 -41.83 21.63
C GLU A 630 -13.23 -42.95 21.45
N SER A 631 -14.05 -42.85 20.39
CA SER A 631 -15.01 -43.89 19.98
C SER A 631 -14.36 -45.19 19.52
N LYS A 632 -13.10 -45.17 19.04
CA LYS A 632 -12.38 -46.39 18.60
C LYS A 632 -11.60 -47.06 19.74
N THR A 633 -11.32 -46.32 20.81
CA THR A 633 -10.67 -46.84 22.03
C THR A 633 -11.64 -47.37 23.09
N LYS A 634 -12.94 -47.08 22.97
CA LYS A 634 -14.01 -47.74 23.74
C LYS A 634 -14.56 -48.91 22.96
#